data_AF-A0A7S4JS78-F1
#
_entry.id   AF-A0A7S4JS78-F1
#
_cell.length_a   1.000
_cell.length_b   1.000
_cell.length_c   1.000
_cell.angle_alpha   90.00
_cell.angle_beta   90.00
_cell.angle_gamma   90.00
#
_symmetry.space_group_name_H-M   'P 1'
#
loop_
_entity.id
_entity.type
_entity.pdbx_description
1 polymer ?
#
loop_
_entity_poly.entity_id
_entity_poly.type
_entity_poly.pdbx_seq_one_letter_code
_entity_poly.pdbx_strand_id
1 'polypeptide(L)'
;VTKAPKKPLLACCPTTPTPDFPPAIPAVVNAICKPADTMKAVDELKGTTFVSTVDGSTLSILCPILSRGLKEKQALSKRSCCIVIENMCRLVDSPSSAAPFGPLLVPELKKVAENVSFDEIRDAALAALKALTKALGHASVDEALTSIMADEMARVEEEQQRIEAEREAELLREEENRRKEEEERRVFKEAMEAQRIEAERE
;
A
#
# COMPACT_ATOMS: atom_id res chain seq x y z
N VAL A 1 -8.40 18.28 6.03
CA VAL A 1 -8.32 17.09 5.16
C VAL A 1 -8.83 17.47 3.78
N THR A 2 -7.94 17.45 2.81
CA THR A 2 -8.05 18.04 1.47
C THR A 2 -9.24 17.48 0.68
N LYS A 3 -10.03 18.34 0.03
CA LYS A 3 -11.01 17.93 -1.00
C LYS A 3 -10.24 17.22 -2.12
N ALA A 4 -10.19 15.90 -2.10
CA ALA A 4 -9.70 15.13 -3.25
C ALA A 4 -10.51 15.53 -4.49
N PRO A 5 -9.87 15.80 -5.63
CA PRO A 5 -10.59 16.26 -6.81
C PRO A 5 -11.42 15.10 -7.38
N LYS A 6 -12.73 15.14 -7.17
CA LYS A 6 -13.69 14.12 -7.66
C LYS A 6 -13.71 14.00 -9.19
N LYS A 7 -13.60 15.14 -9.89
CA LYS A 7 -13.70 15.22 -11.36
C LYS A 7 -12.66 14.37 -12.10
N PRO A 8 -11.35 14.44 -11.80
CA PRO A 8 -10.37 13.59 -12.46
C PRO A 8 -10.56 12.10 -12.13
N LEU A 9 -10.94 11.75 -10.90
CA LEU A 9 -11.24 10.36 -10.54
C LEU A 9 -12.43 9.80 -11.34
N LEU A 10 -13.50 10.58 -11.46
CA LEU A 10 -14.66 10.24 -12.30
C LEU A 10 -14.33 10.17 -13.80
N ALA A 11 -13.27 10.82 -14.27
CA ALA A 11 -12.82 10.73 -15.66
C ALA A 11 -11.93 9.50 -15.91
N CYS A 12 -11.16 9.06 -14.92
CA CYS A 12 -10.27 7.90 -15.02
C CYS A 12 -10.96 6.56 -14.70
N CYS A 13 -11.97 6.52 -13.83
CA CYS A 13 -12.67 5.29 -13.49
C CYS A 13 -13.49 4.64 -14.63
N PRO A 14 -14.16 5.37 -15.55
CA PRO A 14 -14.94 4.75 -16.62
C PRO A 14 -14.09 4.16 -17.76
N THR A 15 -12.77 4.37 -17.76
CA THR A 15 -11.87 3.71 -18.72
C THR A 15 -11.56 2.26 -18.32
N THR A 16 -12.16 1.75 -17.24
CA THR A 16 -12.05 0.34 -16.88
C THR A 16 -12.77 -0.51 -17.93
N PRO A 17 -12.14 -1.54 -18.49
CA PRO A 17 -12.73 -2.42 -19.51
C PRO A 17 -13.88 -3.30 -18.99
N THR A 18 -14.16 -3.29 -17.69
CA THR A 18 -15.19 -4.13 -17.06
C THR A 18 -16.59 -3.50 -17.20
N PRO A 19 -17.51 -4.08 -18.00
CA PRO A 19 -18.83 -3.51 -18.26
C PRO A 19 -19.78 -3.57 -17.05
N ASP A 20 -19.46 -4.37 -16.04
CA ASP A 20 -20.29 -4.57 -14.83
C ASP A 20 -20.03 -3.50 -13.76
N PHE A 21 -18.89 -2.79 -13.85
CA PHE A 21 -18.44 -1.80 -12.86
C PHE A 21 -19.05 -0.39 -12.97
N PRO A 22 -19.42 0.15 -14.16
CA PRO A 22 -19.89 1.52 -14.34
C PRO A 22 -21.01 1.99 -13.40
N PRO A 23 -22.03 1.18 -13.05
CA PRO A 23 -23.08 1.59 -12.14
C PRO A 23 -22.58 1.93 -10.72
N ALA A 24 -21.52 1.24 -10.26
CA ALA A 24 -20.97 1.42 -8.91
C ALA A 24 -19.89 2.52 -8.83
N ILE A 25 -19.37 3.01 -9.98
CA ILE A 25 -18.32 4.05 -10.03
C ILE A 25 -18.65 5.28 -9.19
N PRO A 26 -19.87 5.86 -9.23
CA PRO A 26 -20.17 7.09 -8.48
C PRO A 26 -20.04 6.89 -6.96
N ALA A 27 -20.54 5.78 -6.42
CA ALA A 27 -20.44 5.49 -4.99
C ALA A 27 -19.00 5.17 -4.57
N VAL A 28 -18.28 4.40 -5.39
CA VAL A 28 -16.86 4.09 -5.20
C VAL A 28 -16.02 5.37 -5.15
N VAL A 29 -16.16 6.27 -6.12
CA VAL A 29 -15.43 7.55 -6.13
C VAL A 29 -15.80 8.43 -4.93
N ASN A 30 -17.07 8.41 -4.53
CA ASN A 30 -17.51 9.10 -3.32
C ASN A 30 -16.86 8.51 -2.06
N ALA A 31 -16.78 7.18 -1.93
CA ALA A 31 -16.13 6.49 -0.81
C ALA A 31 -14.61 6.71 -0.76
N ILE A 32 -13.96 6.90 -1.92
CA ILE A 32 -12.55 7.31 -1.99
C ILE A 32 -12.37 8.72 -1.42
N CYS A 33 -13.27 9.65 -1.75
CA CYS A 33 -13.21 11.02 -1.27
C CYS A 33 -13.70 11.20 0.17
N LYS A 34 -14.63 10.35 0.62
CA LYS A 34 -15.27 10.38 1.94
C LYS A 34 -15.25 8.98 2.54
N PRO A 35 -14.30 8.67 3.44
CA PRO A 35 -14.21 7.35 4.06
C PRO A 35 -15.49 6.91 4.80
N ALA A 36 -16.32 7.84 5.26
CA ALA A 36 -17.61 7.54 5.90
C ALA A 36 -18.63 6.87 4.96
N ASP A 37 -18.51 7.04 3.64
CA ASP A 37 -19.41 6.45 2.64
C ASP A 37 -18.92 5.08 2.13
N THR A 38 -17.84 4.53 2.72
CA THR A 38 -17.25 3.23 2.32
C THR A 38 -18.29 2.11 2.31
N MET A 39 -19.12 2.01 3.36
CA MET A 39 -20.11 0.94 3.43
C MET A 39 -21.24 1.08 2.42
N LYS A 40 -21.61 2.30 2.04
CA LYS A 40 -22.60 2.52 0.97
C LYS A 40 -22.08 2.00 -0.37
N ALA A 41 -20.81 2.26 -0.66
CA ALA A 41 -20.17 1.73 -1.86
C ALA A 41 -20.10 0.19 -1.82
N VAL A 42 -19.77 -0.41 -0.67
CA VAL A 42 -19.75 -1.87 -0.51
C VAL A 42 -21.14 -2.48 -0.73
N ASP A 43 -22.20 -1.85 -0.22
CA ASP A 43 -23.57 -2.34 -0.40
C ASP A 43 -24.03 -2.28 -1.87
N GLU A 44 -23.66 -1.22 -2.61
CA GLU A 44 -23.89 -1.15 -4.06
C GLU A 44 -23.10 -2.21 -4.82
N LEU A 45 -21.83 -2.42 -4.46
CA LEU A 45 -20.98 -3.45 -5.06
C LEU A 45 -21.50 -4.86 -4.77
N LYS A 46 -22.06 -5.09 -3.59
CA LYS A 46 -22.70 -6.37 -3.23
C LYS A 46 -23.95 -6.64 -4.08
N GLY A 47 -24.70 -5.61 -4.46
CA GLY A 47 -25.83 -5.71 -5.37
C GLY A 47 -25.43 -5.88 -6.84
N THR A 48 -24.16 -5.65 -7.17
CA THR A 48 -23.63 -5.77 -8.53
C THR A 48 -23.21 -7.21 -8.79
N THR A 49 -23.77 -7.81 -9.85
CA THR A 49 -23.32 -9.12 -10.31
C THR A 49 -22.19 -8.94 -11.31
N PHE A 50 -20.98 -9.36 -10.93
CA PHE A 50 -19.85 -9.39 -11.84
C PHE A 50 -19.98 -10.61 -12.76
N VAL A 51 -19.96 -10.39 -14.07
CA VAL A 51 -20.11 -11.43 -15.09
C VAL A 51 -18.85 -11.51 -15.96
N SER A 52 -18.19 -10.37 -16.14
CA SER A 52 -16.99 -10.21 -16.96
C SER A 52 -15.71 -10.40 -16.13
N THR A 53 -14.61 -10.69 -16.82
CA THR A 53 -13.28 -10.78 -16.21
C THR A 53 -12.91 -9.49 -15.49
N VAL A 54 -12.32 -9.59 -14.31
CA VAL A 54 -11.93 -8.44 -13.49
C VAL A 54 -10.44 -8.17 -13.67
N ASP A 55 -10.13 -7.02 -14.29
CA ASP A 55 -8.76 -6.59 -14.52
C ASP A 55 -8.12 -5.92 -13.30
N GLY A 56 -6.78 -5.87 -13.29
CA GLY A 56 -5.99 -5.20 -12.25
C GLY A 56 -6.36 -3.73 -12.02
N SER A 57 -6.81 -3.01 -13.05
CA SER A 57 -7.30 -1.63 -12.91
C SER A 57 -8.57 -1.54 -12.06
N THR A 58 -9.50 -2.49 -12.22
CA THR A 58 -10.75 -2.55 -11.42
C THR A 58 -10.41 -2.91 -9.98
N LEU A 59 -9.53 -3.91 -9.78
CA LEU A 59 -9.03 -4.28 -8.45
C LEU A 59 -8.34 -3.11 -7.76
N SER A 60 -7.54 -2.31 -8.48
CA SER A 60 -6.83 -1.16 -7.91
C SER A 60 -7.75 -0.11 -7.27
N ILE A 61 -8.96 0.03 -7.79
CA ILE A 61 -9.97 0.96 -7.30
C ILE A 61 -10.77 0.33 -6.14
N LEU A 62 -11.07 -0.97 -6.23
CA LEU A 62 -11.93 -1.68 -5.30
C LEU A 62 -11.23 -2.16 -4.03
N CYS A 63 -10.04 -2.75 -4.15
CA CYS A 63 -9.27 -3.29 -3.03
C CYS A 63 -9.04 -2.30 -1.87
N PRO A 64 -8.71 -1.00 -2.07
CA PRO A 64 -8.53 -0.07 -0.95
C PRO A 64 -9.85 0.24 -0.21
N ILE A 65 -10.99 0.23 -0.89
CA ILE A 65 -12.31 0.42 -0.27
C ILE A 65 -12.68 -0.82 0.55
N LEU A 66 -12.44 -2.01 0.00
CA LEU A 66 -12.75 -3.27 0.67
C LEU A 66 -11.85 -3.54 1.86
N SER A 67 -10.55 -3.25 1.75
CA SER A 67 -9.62 -3.32 2.89
C SER A 67 -10.07 -2.42 4.04
N ARG A 68 -10.57 -1.22 3.73
CA ARG A 68 -11.14 -0.32 4.74
C ARG A 68 -12.42 -0.90 5.36
N GLY A 69 -13.30 -1.47 4.54
CA GLY A 69 -14.53 -2.10 5.02
C GLY A 69 -14.30 -3.36 5.88
N LEU A 70 -13.23 -4.14 5.62
CA LEU A 70 -12.83 -5.27 6.47
C LEU A 70 -12.34 -4.84 7.86
N LYS A 71 -11.82 -3.60 7.99
CA LYS A 71 -11.36 -3.00 9.24
C LYS A 71 -12.46 -2.32 10.05
N GLU A 72 -13.69 -2.28 9.54
CA GLU A 72 -14.83 -1.73 10.27
C GLU A 72 -15.16 -2.53 11.53
N LYS A 73 -15.76 -1.87 12.53
CA LYS A 73 -16.13 -2.54 13.79
C LYS A 73 -17.29 -3.51 13.63
N GLN A 74 -18.21 -3.22 12.69
CA GLN A 74 -19.43 -3.98 12.52
C GLN A 74 -19.17 -5.28 11.76
N ALA A 75 -19.58 -6.42 12.34
CA ALA A 75 -19.37 -7.73 11.71
C ALA A 75 -20.11 -7.88 10.37
N LEU A 76 -21.32 -7.31 10.25
CA LEU A 76 -22.09 -7.31 9.00
C LEU A 76 -21.38 -6.56 7.87
N SER A 77 -20.67 -5.47 8.19
CA SER A 77 -19.85 -4.74 7.22
C SER A 77 -18.73 -5.62 6.66
N LYS A 78 -18.03 -6.35 7.54
CA LYS A 78 -16.98 -7.30 7.15
C LYS A 78 -17.54 -8.40 6.26
N ARG A 79 -18.72 -8.93 6.59
CA ARG A 79 -19.42 -9.93 5.78
C ARG A 79 -19.72 -9.42 4.36
N SER A 80 -20.30 -8.22 4.22
CA SER A 80 -20.56 -7.64 2.89
C SER A 80 -19.26 -7.51 2.08
N CYS A 81 -18.16 -7.09 2.71
CA CYS A 81 -16.86 -7.00 2.05
C CYS A 81 -16.36 -8.38 1.59
N CYS A 82 -16.48 -9.42 2.43
CA CYS A 82 -16.05 -10.78 2.10
C CYS A 82 -16.78 -11.31 0.86
N ILE A 83 -18.12 -11.12 0.79
CA ILE A 83 -18.93 -11.55 -0.36
C ILE A 83 -18.47 -10.85 -1.65
N VAL A 84 -18.22 -9.54 -1.59
CA VAL A 84 -17.75 -8.78 -2.76
C VAL A 84 -16.37 -9.27 -3.20
N ILE A 85 -15.44 -9.48 -2.26
CA ILE A 85 -14.10 -10.00 -2.57
C ILE A 85 -14.17 -11.40 -3.19
N GLU A 86 -14.97 -12.30 -2.63
CA GLU A 86 -15.17 -13.65 -3.13
C GLU A 86 -15.66 -13.67 -4.58
N ASN A 87 -16.69 -12.87 -4.89
CA ASN A 87 -17.29 -12.81 -6.22
C ASN A 87 -16.32 -12.27 -7.26
N MET A 88 -15.54 -11.24 -6.93
CA MET A 88 -14.58 -10.65 -7.88
C MET A 88 -13.34 -11.51 -8.07
N CYS A 89 -12.80 -12.12 -7.01
CA CYS A 89 -11.59 -12.95 -7.10
C CYS A 89 -11.80 -14.18 -8.00
N ARG A 90 -13.04 -14.66 -8.14
CA ARG A 90 -13.38 -15.74 -9.09
C ARG A 90 -13.24 -15.36 -10.55
N LEU A 91 -13.25 -14.07 -10.85
CA LEU A 91 -13.26 -13.52 -12.21
C LEU A 91 -11.90 -12.91 -12.59
N VAL A 92 -10.89 -13.06 -11.74
CA VAL A 92 -9.52 -12.62 -12.06
C VAL A 92 -8.90 -13.62 -13.03
N ASP A 93 -8.47 -13.11 -14.18
CA ASP A 93 -7.90 -13.92 -15.26
C ASP A 93 -6.42 -14.28 -15.04
N SER A 94 -5.65 -13.35 -14.48
CA SER A 94 -4.20 -13.53 -14.27
C SER A 94 -3.77 -13.29 -12.82
N PRO A 95 -2.91 -14.17 -12.24
CA PRO A 95 -2.37 -13.98 -10.90
C PRO A 95 -1.59 -12.68 -10.71
N SER A 96 -0.91 -12.24 -11.76
CA SER A 96 -0.17 -10.98 -11.79
C SER A 96 -1.08 -9.76 -11.53
N SER A 97 -2.37 -9.84 -11.88
CA SER A 97 -3.33 -8.77 -11.61
C SER A 97 -3.76 -8.71 -10.15
N ALA A 98 -3.81 -9.83 -9.45
CA ALA A 98 -4.17 -9.90 -8.03
C ALA A 98 -2.97 -9.71 -7.09
N ALA A 99 -1.76 -10.06 -7.54
CA ALA A 99 -0.54 -10.04 -6.73
C ALA A 99 -0.32 -8.74 -5.92
N PRO A 100 -0.50 -7.52 -6.49
CA PRO A 100 -0.31 -6.27 -5.75
C PRO A 100 -1.27 -6.10 -4.56
N PHE A 101 -2.41 -6.79 -4.56
CA PHE A 101 -3.48 -6.65 -3.57
C PHE A 101 -3.46 -7.75 -2.52
N GLY A 102 -2.67 -8.81 -2.73
CA GLY A 102 -2.47 -9.90 -1.77
C GLY A 102 -2.08 -9.41 -0.38
N PRO A 103 -1.00 -8.60 -0.24
CA PRO A 103 -0.55 -8.07 1.06
C PRO A 103 -1.62 -7.25 1.81
N LEU A 104 -2.55 -6.62 1.07
CA LEU A 104 -3.57 -5.78 1.65
C LEU A 104 -4.80 -6.56 2.15
N LEU A 105 -5.16 -7.66 1.48
CA LEU A 105 -6.43 -8.36 1.68
C LEU A 105 -6.28 -9.71 2.40
N VAL A 106 -5.23 -10.48 2.11
CA VAL A 106 -4.98 -11.79 2.75
C VAL A 106 -4.94 -11.71 4.28
N PRO A 107 -4.13 -10.83 4.90
CA PRO A 107 -4.07 -10.76 6.36
C PRO A 107 -5.38 -10.25 6.98
N GLU A 108 -6.09 -9.34 6.30
CA GLU A 108 -7.36 -8.80 6.80
C GLU A 108 -8.47 -9.84 6.77
N LEU A 109 -8.58 -10.63 5.70
CA LEU A 109 -9.52 -11.74 5.60
C LEU A 109 -9.22 -12.84 6.62
N LYS A 110 -7.94 -13.18 6.83
CA LYS A 110 -7.54 -14.13 7.89
C LYS A 110 -7.96 -13.64 9.28
N LYS A 111 -7.71 -12.37 9.59
CA LYS A 111 -8.18 -11.76 10.85
C LYS A 111 -9.70 -11.83 11.00
N VAL A 112 -10.47 -11.61 9.93
CA VAL A 112 -11.94 -11.73 9.98
C VAL A 112 -12.35 -13.18 10.24
N ALA A 113 -11.73 -14.14 9.57
CA ALA A 113 -12.01 -15.56 9.75
C ALA A 113 -11.69 -16.07 11.17
N GLU A 114 -10.66 -15.54 11.82
CA GLU A 114 -10.25 -15.99 13.16
C GLU A 114 -10.96 -15.25 14.30
N ASN A 115 -11.23 -13.95 14.15
CA ASN A 115 -11.66 -13.10 15.27
C ASN A 115 -13.18 -12.85 15.34
N VAL A 116 -13.94 -13.17 14.29
CA VAL A 116 -15.39 -12.94 14.29
C VAL A 116 -16.13 -14.11 14.93
N SER A 117 -16.98 -13.82 15.92
CA SER A 117 -17.72 -14.83 16.69
C SER A 117 -18.81 -15.56 15.89
N PHE A 118 -19.30 -14.97 14.80
CA PHE A 118 -20.41 -15.52 14.00
C PHE A 118 -19.90 -16.44 12.90
N ASP A 119 -20.30 -17.72 12.96
CA ASP A 119 -19.90 -18.78 12.01
C ASP A 119 -20.13 -18.38 10.55
N GLU A 120 -21.31 -17.88 10.21
CA GLU A 120 -21.67 -17.47 8.84
C GLU A 120 -20.71 -16.41 8.26
N ILE A 121 -20.16 -15.54 9.11
CA ILE A 121 -19.23 -14.49 8.68
C ILE A 121 -17.82 -15.08 8.52
N ARG A 122 -17.42 -16.01 9.40
CA ARG A 122 -16.15 -16.74 9.23
C ARG A 122 -16.16 -17.54 7.94
N ASP A 123 -17.26 -18.23 7.63
CA ASP A 123 -17.39 -19.02 6.41
C ASP A 123 -17.29 -18.15 5.15
N ALA A 124 -17.93 -16.97 5.16
CA ALA A 124 -17.79 -15.99 4.08
C ALA A 124 -16.34 -15.48 3.94
N ALA A 125 -15.66 -15.22 5.07
CA ALA A 125 -14.26 -14.80 5.05
C ALA A 125 -13.33 -15.91 4.53
N LEU A 126 -13.55 -17.16 4.92
CA LEU A 126 -12.80 -18.32 4.42
C LEU A 126 -13.04 -18.56 2.92
N ALA A 127 -14.28 -18.42 2.45
CA ALA A 127 -14.61 -18.52 1.04
C ALA A 127 -13.90 -17.43 0.21
N ALA A 128 -13.94 -16.18 0.69
CA ALA A 128 -13.23 -15.06 0.08
C ALA A 128 -11.72 -15.28 0.07
N LEU A 129 -11.15 -15.74 1.19
CA LEU A 129 -9.72 -16.01 1.33
C LEU A 129 -9.26 -17.12 0.41
N LYS A 130 -10.05 -18.18 0.24
CA LYS A 130 -9.77 -19.28 -0.71
C LYS A 130 -9.84 -18.80 -2.16
N ALA A 131 -10.84 -17.98 -2.50
CA ALA A 131 -10.96 -17.39 -3.83
C ALA A 131 -9.77 -16.48 -4.15
N LEU A 132 -9.36 -15.63 -3.19
CA LEU A 132 -8.20 -14.75 -3.34
C LEU A 132 -6.89 -15.53 -3.44
N THR A 133 -6.69 -16.56 -2.62
CA THR A 133 -5.49 -17.42 -2.67
C THR A 133 -5.34 -18.07 -4.05
N LYS A 134 -6.46 -18.58 -4.60
CA LYS A 134 -6.49 -19.12 -5.97
C LYS A 134 -6.20 -18.05 -7.01
N ALA A 135 -6.78 -16.86 -6.86
CA ALA A 135 -6.53 -15.73 -7.76
C ALA A 135 -5.07 -15.29 -7.73
N LEU A 136 -4.37 -15.41 -6.60
CA LEU A 136 -2.93 -15.15 -6.46
C LEU A 136 -2.04 -16.27 -7.01
N GLY A 137 -2.61 -17.43 -7.34
CA GLY A 137 -1.86 -18.58 -7.85
C GLY A 137 -1.16 -19.41 -6.77
N HIS A 138 -1.47 -19.20 -5.49
CA HIS A 138 -0.91 -20.01 -4.40
C HIS A 138 -1.73 -21.29 -4.17
N ALA A 139 -1.08 -22.37 -3.73
CA ALA A 139 -1.75 -23.64 -3.45
C ALA A 139 -2.46 -23.63 -2.09
N SER A 140 -2.00 -22.80 -1.14
CA SER A 140 -2.61 -22.68 0.18
C SER A 140 -2.58 -21.24 0.72
N VAL A 141 -3.45 -20.99 1.70
CA VAL A 141 -3.54 -19.69 2.40
C VAL A 141 -2.24 -19.40 3.17
N ASP A 142 -1.66 -20.43 3.79
CA ASP A 142 -0.41 -20.30 4.54
C ASP A 142 0.78 -20.01 3.61
N GLU A 143 0.80 -20.61 2.42
CA GLU A 143 1.78 -20.29 1.38
C GLU A 143 1.63 -18.84 0.89
N ALA A 144 0.40 -18.39 0.63
CA ALA A 144 0.15 -17.00 0.26
C ALA A 144 0.64 -16.03 1.34
N LEU A 145 0.35 -16.30 2.61
CA LEU A 145 0.80 -15.48 3.73
C LEU A 145 2.33 -15.48 3.86
N THR A 146 2.96 -16.65 3.75
CA THR A 146 4.42 -16.78 3.84
C THR A 146 5.12 -16.05 2.70
N SER A 147 4.61 -16.18 1.47
CA SER A 147 5.13 -15.48 0.29
C SER A 147 5.04 -13.96 0.46
N ILE A 148 3.89 -13.46 0.93
CA ILE A 148 3.67 -12.03 1.17
C ILE A 148 4.63 -11.51 2.24
N MET A 149 4.77 -12.22 3.36
CA MET A 149 5.66 -11.80 4.44
C MET A 149 7.13 -11.80 4.01
N ALA A 150 7.55 -12.78 3.21
CA ALA A 150 8.90 -12.82 2.67
C ALA A 150 9.19 -11.64 1.73
N ASP A 151 8.25 -11.31 0.82
CA ASP A 151 8.37 -10.17 -0.08
C ASP A 151 8.39 -8.83 0.68
N GLU A 152 7.56 -8.67 1.71
CA GLU A 152 7.55 -7.47 2.55
C GLU A 152 8.86 -7.33 3.34
N MET A 153 9.38 -8.42 3.93
CA MET A 153 10.66 -8.39 4.64
C MET A 153 11.82 -8.02 3.72
N ALA A 154 11.89 -8.60 2.52
CA ALA A 154 12.94 -8.28 1.55
C ALA A 154 12.93 -6.79 1.17
N ARG A 155 11.75 -6.20 0.95
CA ARG A 155 11.63 -4.76 0.66
C ARG A 155 12.07 -3.88 1.83
N VAL A 156 11.71 -4.26 3.05
CA VAL A 156 12.12 -3.53 4.25
C VAL A 156 13.63 -3.60 4.45
N GLU A 157 14.23 -4.77 4.23
CA GLU A 157 15.68 -4.98 4.31
C GLU A 157 16.43 -4.13 3.25
N GLU A 158 15.96 -4.13 2.00
CA GLU A 158 16.54 -3.29 0.94
C GLU A 158 16.46 -1.79 1.28
N GLU A 159 15.33 -1.34 1.82
CA GLU A 159 15.15 0.06 2.20
C GLU A 159 16.01 0.44 3.42
N GLN A 160 16.14 -0.45 4.40
CA GLN A 160 17.06 -0.28 5.53
C GLN A 160 18.50 -0.14 5.05
N GLN A 161 18.96 -1.01 4.15
CA GLN A 161 20.31 -0.93 3.58
C GLN A 161 20.55 0.39 2.85
N ARG A 162 19.56 0.89 2.09
CA ARG A 162 19.65 2.20 1.43
C ARG A 162 19.79 3.33 2.43
N ILE A 163 18.99 3.31 3.50
CA ILE A 163 19.03 4.31 4.55
C ILE A 163 20.36 4.26 5.32
N GLU A 164 20.89 3.07 5.61
CA GLU A 164 22.18 2.90 6.29
C GLU A 164 23.33 3.42 5.44
N ALA A 165 23.38 3.06 4.15
CA ALA A 165 24.38 3.54 3.22
C ALA A 165 24.36 5.08 3.07
N GLU A 166 23.17 5.68 3.05
CA GLU A 166 23.02 7.14 2.99
C GLU A 166 23.54 7.81 4.27
N ARG A 167 23.24 7.26 5.45
CA ARG A 167 23.78 7.76 6.74
C ARG A 167 25.30 7.64 6.83
N GLU A 168 25.87 6.51 6.39
CA GLU A 168 27.31 6.31 6.38
C GLU A 168 28.02 7.30 5.44
N ALA A 169 27.44 7.57 4.27
CA ALA A 169 27.96 8.56 3.33
C ALA A 169 27.89 9.99 3.89
N GLU A 170 26.84 10.33 4.64
CA GLU A 170 26.70 11.62 5.32
C GLU A 170 27.79 11.82 6.37
N LEU A 171 28.03 10.81 7.22
CA LEU A 171 29.08 10.84 8.23
C LEU A 171 30.47 11.03 7.62
N LEU A 172 30.78 10.31 6.53
CA LEU A 172 32.06 10.47 5.84
C LEU A 172 32.24 11.89 5.26
N ARG A 173 31.17 12.48 4.71
CA ARG A 173 31.20 13.86 4.20
C ARG A 173 31.42 14.87 5.33
N GLU A 174 30.75 14.69 6.47
CA GLU A 174 30.96 15.54 7.64
C GLU A 174 32.38 15.45 8.18
N GLU A 175 32.95 14.24 8.26
CA GLU A 175 34.35 14.06 8.67
C GLU A 175 35.35 14.69 7.69
N GLU A 176 35.09 14.57 6.38
CA GLU A 176 35.93 15.20 5.36
C GLU A 176 35.87 16.73 5.45
N ASN A 177 34.67 17.30 5.65
CA ASN A 177 34.50 18.74 5.85
C ASN A 177 35.20 19.22 7.12
N ARG A 178 35.07 18.49 8.23
CA ARG A 178 35.76 18.82 9.49
C ARG A 178 37.27 18.84 9.31
N ARG A 179 37.84 17.86 8.59
CA ARG A 179 39.28 17.82 8.28
C ARG A 179 39.72 19.00 7.42
N LYS A 180 38.95 19.36 6.39
CA LYS A 180 39.23 20.53 5.54
C LYS A 180 39.18 21.83 6.35
N GLU A 181 38.19 22.00 7.21
CA GLU A 181 38.08 23.18 8.09
C GLU A 181 39.25 23.28 9.08
N GLU A 182 39.71 22.16 9.65
CA GLU A 182 40.89 22.12 10.52
C GLU A 182 42.17 22.50 9.76
N GLU A 183 42.36 21.99 8.54
CA GLU A 183 43.48 22.34 7.67
C GLU A 183 43.46 23.83 7.28
N GLU A 184 42.31 24.35 6.86
CA GLU A 184 42.13 25.77 6.54
C GLU A 184 42.43 26.67 7.74
N ARG A 185 41.96 26.31 8.94
CA ARG A 185 42.27 27.04 10.19
C ARG A 185 43.76 27.03 10.51
N ARG A 186 44.45 25.91 10.28
CA ARG A 186 45.90 25.81 10.52
C ARG A 186 46.68 26.72 9.56
N VAL A 187 46.37 26.64 8.26
CA VAL A 187 47.00 27.46 7.22
C VAL A 187 46.75 28.95 7.48
N PHE A 188 45.53 29.32 7.86
CA PHE A 188 45.21 30.71 8.20
C PHE A 188 46.04 31.22 9.39
N LYS A 189 46.21 30.40 10.44
CA LYS A 189 47.00 30.76 11.62
C LYS A 189 48.49 30.95 11.28
N GLU A 190 49.06 30.06 10.47
CA GLU A 190 50.45 30.15 10.01
C GLU A 190 50.70 31.41 9.16
N ALA A 191 49.78 31.74 8.24
CA ALA A 191 49.87 32.94 7.42
C ALA A 191 49.79 34.24 8.25
N MET A 192 48.91 34.28 9.25
CA MET A 192 48.81 35.42 10.18
C MET A 192 50.08 35.61 11.02
N GLU A 193 50.70 34.52 11.46
CA GLU A 193 51.95 34.57 12.22
C GLU A 193 53.12 35.06 11.35
N ALA A 194 53.19 34.61 10.08
CA ALA A 194 54.18 35.10 9.12
C ALA A 194 54.06 36.62 8.85
N GLN A 195 52.84 37.13 8.66
CA GLN A 195 52.60 38.57 8.50
C GLN A 195 53.00 39.37 9.74
N ARG A 196 52.76 38.83 10.94
CA ARG A 196 53.17 39.49 12.19
C ARG A 196 54.69 39.59 12.30
N ILE A 197 55.41 38.54 11.89
CA ILE A 197 56.88 38.52 11.89
C ILE A 197 57.46 39.45 10.82
N GLU A 198 56.83 39.57 9.65
CA GLU A 198 57.22 40.55 8.63
C GLU A 198 57.02 41.99 9.10
N ALA A 199 55.89 42.29 9.75
CA ALA A 199 55.63 43.63 10.30
C ALA A 199 56.57 44.03 11.44
N GLU A 200 57.17 43.06 12.16
CA GLU A 200 58.18 43.30 13.19
C GLU A 200 59.61 43.47 12.61
N ARG A 201 59.82 43.18 11.32
CA ARG A 201 61.12 43.29 10.64
C ARG A 201 61.32 44.60 9.85
N GLU A 202 60.26 45.35 9.59
CA GLU A 202 60.30 46.73 9.05
C GLU A 202 60.47 47.79 10.14
#